data_AF-A0A382VXW8-F1
#
_entry.id   AF-A0A382VXW8-F1
#
_cell.length_a   1.000
_cell.length_b   1.000
_cell.length_c   1.000
_cell.angle_alpha   90.00
_cell.angle_beta   90.00
_cell.angle_gamma   90.00
#
_symmetry.space_group_name_H-M   'P 1'
#
loop_
_entity.id
_entity.type
_entity.pdbx_description
1 polymer ?
#
loop_
_entity_poly.entity_id
_entity_poly.type
_entity_poly.pdbx_seq_one_letter_code
_entity_poly.pdbx_strand_id
1 'polypeptide(L)'
;MDYLIFKAPILMVQASMDGILLGILFALIAYGMALQWGVMNIINIAQGDLVIMGGYIAYFMYVAGIHPAFGIIVSPIIMYFVGWGLYKLVINKVVDRDLFISILATFGISILMQQLMNFVFGADVVVAQSNFG
;
A
#
# COMPACT_ATOMS: atom_id res chain seq x y z
N MET A 1 24.14 18.15 30.16
CA MET A 1 23.60 17.65 28.88
C MET A 1 23.28 16.17 29.02
N ASP A 2 22.15 15.84 29.63
CA ASP A 2 21.67 14.47 29.84
C ASP A 2 21.03 13.94 28.55
N TYR A 3 21.86 13.67 27.55
CA TYR A 3 21.38 13.06 26.32
C TYR A 3 21.06 11.59 26.58
N LEU A 4 19.77 11.24 26.47
CA LEU A 4 19.26 9.86 26.54
C LEU A 4 20.04 8.87 25.66
N ILE A 5 20.65 9.41 24.59
CA ILE A 5 21.53 8.78 23.62
C ILE A 5 22.64 7.93 24.27
N PHE A 6 23.24 8.40 25.38
CA PHE A 6 24.33 7.68 26.06
C PHE A 6 23.87 6.84 27.26
N LYS A 7 22.64 7.04 27.73
CA LYS A 7 22.08 6.31 28.89
C LYS A 7 21.33 5.04 28.47
N ALA A 8 20.78 5.02 27.26
CA ALA A 8 19.98 3.90 26.77
C ALA A 8 20.40 3.50 25.34
N PRO A 9 21.58 2.88 25.15
CA PRO A 9 22.09 2.50 23.84
C PRO A 9 21.14 1.57 23.08
N ILE A 10 20.37 0.75 23.81
CA ILE A 10 19.35 -0.14 23.22
C ILE A 10 18.24 0.63 22.48
N LEU A 11 17.78 1.77 23.02
CA LEU A 11 16.75 2.59 22.38
C LEU A 11 17.26 3.24 21.09
N MET A 12 18.56 3.57 21.06
CA MET A 12 19.19 4.15 19.88
C MET A 12 19.29 3.16 18.72
N VAL A 13 19.63 1.90 19.02
CA VAL A 13 19.61 0.81 18.04
C VAL A 13 18.20 0.59 17.52
N GLN A 14 17.20 0.49 18.41
CA GLN A 14 15.80 0.31 18.02
C GLN A 14 15.31 1.45 17.13
N ALA A 15 15.47 2.71 17.54
CA ALA A 15 15.04 3.87 16.76
C ALA A 15 15.72 3.95 15.38
N SER A 16 16.98 3.51 15.29
CA SER A 16 17.70 3.45 14.01
C SER A 16 17.14 2.35 13.11
N MET A 17 16.83 1.18 13.67
CA MET A 17 16.18 0.08 12.94
C MET A 17 14.78 0.49 12.47
N ASP A 18 13.97 1.10 13.33
CA ASP A 18 12.63 1.60 12.97
C ASP A 18 12.71 2.65 11.85
N GLY A 19 13.68 3.56 11.94
CA GLY A 19 13.94 4.55 10.89
C GLY A 19 14.33 3.93 9.55
N ILE A 20 15.18 2.90 9.57
CA ILE A 20 15.56 2.15 8.36
C ILE A 20 14.34 1.42 7.78
N LEU A 21 13.56 0.74 8.62
CA LEU A 21 12.36 0.01 8.19
C LEU A 21 11.33 0.93 7.55
N LEU A 22 11.03 2.07 8.18
CA LEU A 22 10.15 3.10 7.62
C LEU A 22 10.72 3.70 6.32
N GLY A 23 12.04 3.93 6.28
CA GLY A 23 12.72 4.40 5.07
C GLY A 23 12.57 3.43 3.89
N ILE A 24 12.77 2.13 4.13
CA ILE A 24 12.59 1.08 3.13
C ILE A 24 11.12 1.03 2.68
N LEU A 25 10.17 1.13 3.61
CA LEU A 25 8.74 1.15 3.28
C LEU A 25 8.41 2.31 2.33
N PHE A 26 8.83 3.54 2.65
CA PHE A 26 8.60 4.69 1.77
C PHE A 26 9.35 4.57 0.44
N ALA A 27 10.57 4.02 0.44
CA ALA A 27 11.33 3.78 -0.78
C ALA A 27 10.62 2.79 -1.72
N LEU A 28 10.05 1.71 -1.18
CA LEU A 28 9.28 0.73 -1.96
C LEU A 28 8.00 1.35 -2.53
N ILE A 29 7.28 2.16 -1.75
CA ILE A 29 6.07 2.86 -2.22
C ILE A 29 6.43 3.84 -3.34
N ALA A 30 7.49 4.62 -3.17
CA ALA A 30 7.97 5.58 -4.17
C ALA A 30 8.47 4.87 -5.44
N TYR A 31 9.14 3.72 -5.31
CA TYR A 31 9.59 2.92 -6.44
C TYR A 31 8.42 2.42 -7.29
N GLY A 32 7.30 2.02 -6.66
CA GLY A 32 6.08 1.68 -7.37
C GLY A 32 5.54 2.81 -8.24
N MET A 33 5.54 4.04 -7.72
CA MET A 33 5.18 5.24 -8.48
C MET A 33 6.17 5.51 -9.63
N ALA A 34 7.47 5.40 -9.35
CA ALA A 34 8.52 5.63 -10.34
C ALA A 34 8.45 4.65 -11.51
N LEU A 35 8.10 3.39 -11.26
CA LEU A 35 7.89 2.38 -12.31
C LEU A 35 6.68 2.70 -13.19
N GLN A 36 5.56 3.12 -12.61
CA GLN A 36 4.36 3.44 -13.38
C GLN A 36 4.59 4.62 -14.31
N TRP A 37 5.22 5.69 -13.81
CA TRP A 37 5.55 6.84 -14.64
C TRP A 37 6.67 6.52 -15.63
N GLY A 38 7.76 5.89 -15.17
CA GLY A 38 8.95 5.65 -15.98
C GLY A 38 8.75 4.65 -17.13
N VAL A 39 7.84 3.69 -17.00
CA VAL A 39 7.58 2.67 -18.03
C VAL A 39 6.30 2.93 -18.81
N MET A 40 5.20 3.27 -18.13
CA MET A 40 3.89 3.41 -18.78
C MET A 40 3.53 4.87 -19.13
N ASN A 41 4.29 5.86 -18.67
CA ASN A 41 3.95 7.29 -18.79
C ASN A 41 2.53 7.64 -18.32
N ILE A 42 2.03 6.88 -17.34
CA ILE A 42 0.71 7.08 -16.73
C ILE A 42 0.89 7.56 -15.29
N ILE A 43 0.14 8.60 -14.93
CA ILE A 43 -0.08 8.97 -13.53
C ILE A 43 -1.31 8.22 -13.01
N ASN A 44 -1.10 7.36 -12.01
CA ASN A 44 -2.16 6.59 -11.37
C ASN A 44 -2.45 7.13 -9.96
N ILE A 45 -3.55 7.85 -9.81
CA ILE A 45 -3.96 8.38 -8.51
C ILE A 45 -4.42 7.27 -7.56
N ALA A 46 -4.99 6.18 -8.08
CA ALA A 46 -5.51 5.07 -7.29
C ALA A 46 -4.43 4.18 -6.64
N GLN A 47 -3.13 4.45 -6.88
CA GLN A 47 -2.05 3.62 -6.32
C GLN A 47 -2.15 3.54 -4.78
N GLY A 48 -2.43 4.65 -4.10
CA GLY A 48 -2.56 4.66 -2.64
C GLY A 48 -3.66 3.71 -2.17
N ASP A 49 -4.82 3.73 -2.83
CA ASP A 49 -5.95 2.86 -2.53
C ASP A 49 -5.62 1.38 -2.73
N LEU A 50 -4.84 1.05 -3.77
CA LEU A 50 -4.38 -0.32 -4.01
C LEU A 50 -3.43 -0.81 -2.91
N VAL A 51 -2.56 0.06 -2.39
CA VAL A 51 -1.68 -0.28 -1.25
C VAL A 51 -2.52 -0.53 0.01
N ILE A 52 -3.52 0.32 0.28
CA ILE A 52 -4.43 0.17 1.42
C ILE A 52 -5.22 -1.15 1.32
N MET A 53 -5.73 -1.47 0.12
CA MET A 53 -6.41 -2.75 -0.15
C MET A 53 -5.51 -3.94 0.17
N GLY A 54 -4.22 -3.87 -0.15
CA GLY A 54 -3.25 -4.89 0.24
C GLY A 54 -3.12 -5.07 1.76
N GLY A 55 -3.21 -3.99 2.52
CA GLY A 55 -3.26 -4.02 3.99
C GLY A 55 -4.55 -4.65 4.52
N TYR A 56 -5.69 -4.35 3.91
CA TYR A 56 -6.97 -4.95 4.28
C TYR A 56 -7.02 -6.46 4.08
N ILE A 57 -6.29 -7.00 3.09
CA ILE A 57 -6.17 -8.46 2.92
C ILE A 57 -5.49 -9.08 4.15
N ALA A 58 -4.39 -8.50 4.63
CA ALA A 58 -3.70 -8.96 5.83
C ALA A 58 -4.57 -8.80 7.09
N TYR A 59 -5.35 -7.73 7.17
CA TYR A 59 -6.33 -7.52 8.25
C TYR A 59 -7.46 -8.57 8.21
N PHE A 60 -7.98 -8.90 7.03
CA PHE A 60 -9.01 -9.92 6.92
C PHE A 60 -8.49 -11.30 7.36
N MET A 61 -7.23 -11.62 7.04
CA MET A 61 -6.57 -12.82 7.54
C MET A 61 -6.46 -12.82 9.07
N TYR A 62 -6.11 -11.68 9.67
CA TYR A 62 -6.07 -11.50 11.12
C TYR A 62 -7.44 -11.79 11.77
N VAL A 63 -8.52 -11.21 11.23
CA VAL A 63 -9.89 -11.43 11.72
C VAL A 63 -10.33 -12.88 11.54
N ALA A 64 -9.86 -13.56 10.48
CA ALA A 64 -10.10 -14.98 10.26
C ALA A 64 -9.27 -15.92 11.17
N GLY A 65 -8.46 -15.37 12.09
CA GLY A 65 -7.60 -16.15 12.99
C GLY A 65 -6.30 -16.63 12.34
N ILE A 66 -6.00 -16.19 11.12
CA ILE A 66 -4.74 -16.49 10.42
C ILE A 66 -3.72 -15.42 10.78
N HIS A 67 -2.48 -15.84 11.01
CA HIS A 67 -1.41 -14.92 11.35
C HIS A 67 -1.18 -13.84 10.26
N PRO A 68 -1.19 -12.53 10.59
CA PRO A 68 -1.11 -11.46 9.58
C PRO A 68 0.16 -11.50 8.70
N ALA A 69 1.22 -12.11 9.22
CA ALA A 69 2.49 -12.28 8.49
C ALA A 69 2.34 -13.11 7.19
N PHE A 70 1.36 -14.01 7.11
CA PHE A 70 1.07 -14.68 5.84
C PHE A 70 0.55 -13.70 4.77
N GLY A 71 0.02 -12.55 5.19
CA GLY A 71 -0.34 -11.44 4.31
C GLY A 71 0.82 -10.93 3.45
N ILE A 72 2.07 -11.10 3.88
CA ILE A 72 3.27 -10.73 3.08
C ILE A 72 3.30 -11.50 1.75
N ILE A 73 2.80 -12.74 1.73
CA ILE A 73 2.77 -13.59 0.54
C ILE A 73 1.40 -13.51 -0.15
N VAL A 74 0.33 -13.61 0.63
CA VAL A 74 -1.04 -13.69 0.10
C VAL A 74 -1.47 -12.36 -0.53
N SER A 75 -1.12 -11.22 0.07
CA SER A 75 -1.55 -9.91 -0.41
C SER A 75 -1.00 -9.57 -1.79
N PRO A 76 0.31 -9.70 -2.10
CA PRO A 76 0.82 -9.48 -3.46
C PRO A 76 0.20 -10.38 -4.52
N ILE A 77 -0.08 -11.66 -4.19
CA ILE A 77 -0.70 -12.61 -5.12
C ILE A 77 -2.11 -12.15 -5.49
N ILE A 78 -2.93 -11.81 -4.51
CA ILE A 78 -4.30 -11.33 -4.76
C ILE A 78 -4.26 -9.98 -5.50
N MET A 79 -3.40 -9.06 -5.06
CA MET A 79 -3.26 -7.73 -5.67
C MET A 79 -2.73 -7.79 -7.10
N TYR A 80 -1.95 -8.80 -7.46
CA TYR A 80 -1.57 -9.04 -8.85
C TYR A 80 -2.80 -9.28 -9.74
N PHE A 81 -3.74 -10.14 -9.31
CA PHE A 81 -4.96 -10.38 -10.08
C PHE A 81 -5.89 -9.18 -10.13
N VAL A 82 -6.01 -8.43 -9.01
CA VAL A 82 -6.77 -7.17 -8.96
C VAL A 82 -6.17 -6.15 -9.93
N GLY A 83 -4.86 -5.95 -9.88
CA GLY A 83 -4.13 -5.04 -10.76
C GLY A 83 -4.23 -5.43 -12.23
N TRP A 84 -4.12 -6.72 -12.54
CA TRP A 84 -4.30 -7.25 -13.89
C TRP A 84 -5.73 -7.02 -14.42
N GLY A 85 -6.74 -7.23 -13.57
CA GLY A 85 -8.13 -6.94 -13.88
C GLY A 85 -8.35 -5.45 -14.18
N LEU A 86 -7.87 -4.56 -13.31
CA LEU A 86 -7.93 -3.11 -13.53
C LEU A 86 -7.21 -2.69 -14.82
N TYR A 87 -6.05 -3.29 -15.07
CA TYR A 87 -5.29 -3.02 -16.28
C TYR A 87 -6.10 -3.37 -17.53
N LYS A 88 -6.62 -4.59 -17.60
CA LYS A 88 -7.34 -5.08 -18.78
C LYS A 88 -8.68 -4.37 -19.01
N LEU A 89 -9.39 -4.02 -17.93
CA LEU A 89 -10.73 -3.44 -18.03
C LEU A 89 -10.71 -1.93 -18.31
N VAL A 90 -9.79 -1.21 -17.67
CA VAL A 90 -9.76 0.26 -17.66
C VAL A 90 -8.44 0.79 -18.22
N ILE A 91 -7.30 0.47 -17.59
CA ILE A 91 -6.02 1.18 -17.88
C ILE A 91 -5.57 0.97 -19.33
N ASN A 92 -5.68 -0.23 -19.88
CA ASN A 92 -5.29 -0.55 -21.25
C ASN A 92 -6.06 0.27 -22.30
N LYS A 93 -7.25 0.80 -21.96
CA LYS A 93 -8.06 1.64 -22.87
C LYS A 93 -7.68 3.13 -22.80
N VAL A 94 -7.01 3.55 -21.74
CA VAL A 94 -6.65 4.95 -21.47
C VAL A 94 -5.14 5.22 -21.52
N VAL A 95 -4.30 4.19 -21.52
CA VAL A 95 -2.82 4.31 -21.55
C VAL A 95 -2.31 5.07 -22.78
N ASP A 96 -2.91 4.85 -23.95
CA ASP A 96 -2.49 5.51 -25.20
C ASP A 96 -3.18 6.88 -25.41
N ARG A 97 -3.86 7.40 -24.39
CA ARG A 97 -4.59 8.67 -24.45
C ARG A 97 -3.83 9.77 -23.72
N ASP A 98 -4.34 10.99 -23.82
CA ASP A 98 -3.77 12.15 -23.13
C ASP A 98 -3.63 11.90 -21.62
N LEU A 99 -2.58 12.45 -21.02
CA LEU A 99 -2.27 12.34 -19.59
C LEU A 99 -3.49 12.69 -18.72
N PHE A 100 -4.23 13.73 -19.09
CA PHE A 100 -5.42 14.16 -18.37
C PHE A 100 -6.51 13.07 -18.31
N ILE A 101 -6.67 12.31 -19.39
CA ILE A 101 -7.66 11.22 -19.47
C ILE A 101 -7.27 10.09 -18.51
N SER A 102 -5.97 9.76 -18.44
CA SER A 102 -5.49 8.73 -17.51
C SER A 102 -5.63 9.16 -16.04
N ILE A 103 -5.35 10.42 -15.74
CA ILE A 103 -5.57 11.00 -14.40
C ILE A 103 -7.05 10.90 -14.02
N LEU A 104 -7.95 11.34 -14.90
CA LEU A 104 -9.39 11.29 -14.64
C LEU A 104 -9.90 9.86 -14.44
N ALA A 105 -9.42 8.92 -15.26
CA ALA A 105 -9.79 7.51 -15.14
C ALA A 105 -9.33 6.92 -13.80
N THR A 106 -8.08 7.17 -13.42
CA THR A 106 -7.51 6.64 -12.17
C THR A 106 -8.09 7.32 -10.93
N PHE A 107 -8.49 8.59 -11.04
CA PHE A 107 -9.28 9.27 -10.01
C PHE A 107 -10.67 8.65 -9.82
N GLY A 108 -11.35 8.30 -10.92
CA GLY A 108 -12.62 7.57 -10.86
C GLY A 108 -12.48 6.19 -10.20
N ILE A 109 -11.40 5.47 -10.51
CA ILE A 109 -11.06 4.19 -9.83
C ILE A 109 -10.81 4.43 -8.34
N SER A 110 -10.08 5.48 -7.98
CA SER A 110 -9.78 5.83 -6.60
C SER A 110 -11.05 6.04 -5.78
N ILE A 111 -11.99 6.86 -6.28
CA ILE A 111 -13.29 7.06 -5.61
C ILE A 111 -14.04 5.74 -5.44
N LEU A 112 -14.12 4.93 -6.50
CA LEU A 112 -14.81 3.64 -6.43
C LEU A 112 -14.17 2.72 -5.38
N MET A 113 -12.84 2.65 -5.32
CA MET A 113 -12.14 1.84 -4.32
C MET A 113 -12.34 2.37 -2.91
N GLN A 114 -12.27 3.68 -2.69
CA GLN A 114 -12.54 4.28 -1.39
C GLN A 114 -13.95 3.94 -0.91
N GLN A 115 -14.96 4.04 -1.77
CA GLN A 115 -16.34 3.70 -1.42
C GLN A 115 -16.52 2.20 -1.14
N LEU A 116 -15.90 1.33 -1.93
CA LEU A 116 -15.95 -0.12 -1.70
C LEU A 116 -15.28 -0.50 -0.37
N MET A 117 -14.10 0.06 -0.08
CA MET A 117 -13.40 -0.18 1.17
C MET A 117 -14.21 0.35 2.36
N ASN A 118 -14.76 1.56 2.25
CA ASN A 118 -15.61 2.13 3.31
C ASN A 118 -16.86 1.28 3.56
N PHE A 119 -17.47 0.73 2.51
CA PHE A 119 -18.64 -0.14 2.65
C PHE A 119 -18.31 -1.47 3.36
N VAL A 120 -17.13 -2.05 3.10
CA VAL A 120 -16.74 -3.36 3.66
C VAL A 120 -16.13 -3.23 5.06
N PHE A 121 -15.28 -2.24 5.29
CA PHE A 121 -14.46 -2.10 6.50
C PHE A 121 -14.88 -0.95 7.41
N GLY A 122 -15.75 -0.06 6.95
CA GLY A 122 -16.12 1.17 7.65
C GLY A 122 -15.11 2.30 7.42
N ALA A 123 -15.31 3.40 8.15
CA ALA A 123 -14.42 4.58 8.12
C ALA A 123 -13.32 4.53 9.18
N ASP A 124 -13.36 3.54 10.07
CA ASP A 124 -12.45 3.45 11.22
C ASP A 124 -11.11 2.83 10.83
N VAL A 125 -10.05 3.28 11.51
CA VAL A 125 -8.71 2.71 11.33
C VAL A 125 -8.65 1.34 11.98
N VAL A 126 -8.35 0.32 11.17
CA VAL A 126 -8.17 -1.05 11.63
C VAL A 126 -6.70 -1.42 11.70
N VAL A 127 -6.33 -2.24 12.68
CA VAL A 127 -4.94 -2.68 12.91
C VAL A 127 -4.90 -4.19 13.05
N ALA A 128 -3.97 -4.83 12.34
CA ALA A 128 -3.68 -6.26 12.47
C ALA A 128 -2.46 -6.46 13.38
N GLN A 129 -2.64 -7.13 14.52
CA GLN A 129 -1.54 -7.40 15.44
C GLN A 129 -0.88 -8.73 15.09
N SER A 130 0.41 -8.69 14.75
CA SER A 130 1.21 -9.88 14.42
C SER A 130 1.81 -10.56 15.64
N ASN A 131 1.76 -9.96 16.83
CA ASN A 131 2.37 -10.50 18.06
C ASN A 131 3.88 -10.86 17.93
N PHE A 132 4.60 -10.28 16.97
CA PHE A 132 6.05 -10.53 16.79
C PHE A 132 6.97 -9.66 17.65
N GLY A 133 6.42 -8.98 18.67
CA GLY A 133 7.16 -8.09 19.56
C GLY A 133 7.09 -6.66 19.10
#